data_AF-A0A1M4W452-F1
#
_entry.id   AF-A0A1M4W452-F1
#
_cell.length_a   1.000
_cell.length_b   1.000
_cell.length_c   1.000
_cell.angle_alpha   90.00
_cell.angle_beta   90.00
_cell.angle_gamma   90.00
#
_symmetry.space_group_name_H-M   'P 1'
#
loop_
_entity.id
_entity.type
_entity.pdbx_description
1 polymer ?
#
loop_
_entity_poly.entity_id
_entity_poly.type
_entity_poly.pdbx_seq_one_letter_code
_entity_poly.pdbx_strand_id
1 'polypeptide(L)' 'MIHIAGKLSEKRKERGITQEELASFMGVSKASVSKWETGVSHS' A
#
# COMPACT_ATOMS: atom_id res chain seq x y z
N MET A 1 12.30 -8.36 7.97
CA MET A 1 11.78 -7.66 6.78
C MET A 1 10.65 -6.74 7.21
N ILE A 2 10.60 -5.51 6.72
CA ILE A 2 9.80 -4.45 7.35
C ILE A 2 8.32 -4.57 6.94
N HIS A 3 7.42 -4.77 7.91
CA HIS A 3 5.95 -4.82 7.75
C HIS A 3 5.32 -3.46 7.39
N ILE A 4 5.87 -2.72 6.42
CA ILE A 4 5.34 -1.41 6.01
C ILE A 4 4.01 -1.59 5.27
N ALA A 5 3.89 -2.66 4.49
CA ALA A 5 2.72 -2.98 3.65
C ALA A 5 1.38 -3.00 4.41
N GLY A 6 1.29 -3.75 5.51
CA GLY A 6 0.05 -3.86 6.29
C GLY A 6 -0.36 -2.52 6.89
N LYS A 7 0.59 -1.83 7.53
CA LYS A 7 0.36 -0.49 8.12
C LYS A 7 0.01 0.57 7.08
N LEU A 8 0.55 0.44 5.86
CA LEU A 8 0.26 1.35 4.76
C LEU A 8 -1.20 1.24 4.35
N SER A 9 -1.74 0.02 4.26
CA SER A 9 -3.16 -0.19 3.93
C SER A 9 -4.10 0.34 5.01
N GLU A 10 -3.74 0.15 6.28
CA GLU A 10 -4.50 0.72 7.41
C GLU A 10 -4.50 2.26 7.37
N LYS A 11 -3.33 2.89 7.22
CA LYS A 11 -3.23 4.35 7.08
C LYS A 11 -3.93 4.88 5.83
N ARG A 12 -3.90 4.13 4.73
CA ARG A 12 -4.61 4.47 3.49
C ARG A 12 -6.10 4.54 3.74
N LYS A 13 -6.67 3.55 4.43
CA LYS A 13 -8.09 3.51 4.83
C LYS A 13 -8.44 4.61 5.84
N GLU A 14 -7.57 4.85 6.83
CA GLU A 14 -7.75 5.92 7.83
C GLU A 14 -7.79 7.32 7.17
N ARG A 15 -6.99 7.53 6.12
CA ARG A 15 -7.00 8.76 5.33
C ARG A 15 -8.05 8.80 4.23
N GLY A 16 -8.81 7.72 4.00
CA GLY A 16 -9.83 7.64 2.96
C GLY A 16 -9.30 7.72 1.53
N ILE A 17 -8.01 7.49 1.31
CA ILE A 17 -7.37 7.59 -0.01
C ILE A 17 -7.38 6.25 -0.75
N THR A 18 -7.33 6.27 -2.08
CA THR A 18 -7.31 5.06 -2.91
C THR A 18 -5.88 4.54 -3.14
N GLN A 19 -5.75 3.30 -3.63
CA GLN A 19 -4.44 2.76 -4.05
C GLN A 19 -3.81 3.58 -5.18
N GLU A 20 -4.63 4.15 -6.06
CA GLU A 20 -4.20 5.01 -7.17
C GLU A 20 -3.67 6.35 -6.68
N GLU A 21 -4.36 6.99 -5.75
CA GLU A 21 -3.87 8.22 -5.12
C GLU A 21 -2.58 7.96 -4.37
N LEU A 22 -2.51 6.89 -3.58
CA LEU A 22 -1.29 6.50 -2.89
C LEU A 22 -0.13 6.23 -3.87
N ALA A 23 -0.41 5.59 -5.00
CA ALA A 23 0.57 5.35 -6.05
C ALA A 23 1.07 6.67 -6.66
N SER A 24 0.16 7.61 -6.90
CA SER A 24 0.48 8.96 -7.39
C SER A 24 1.34 9.74 -6.40
N PHE A 25 0.99 9.71 -5.10
CA PHE A 25 1.77 10.34 -4.03
C PHE A 25 3.19 9.77 -3.92
N MET A 26 3.33 8.46 -4.11
CA MET A 26 4.59 7.75 -4.00
C MET A 26 5.38 7.72 -5.33
N GLY A 27 4.81 8.24 -6.43
CA GLY A 27 5.40 8.22 -7.76
C GLY A 27 5.59 6.80 -8.33
N VAL A 28 4.77 5.85 -7.90
CA VAL A 28 4.84 4.45 -8.34
C VAL A 28 3.59 4.04 -9.11
N SER A 29 3.61 2.85 -9.70
CA SER A 29 2.43 2.29 -10.34
C SER A 29 1.42 1.76 -9.31
N LYS A 30 0.12 1.79 -9.65
CA LYS A 30 -0.94 1.11 -8.86
C LYS A 30 -0.60 -0.36 -8.62
N ALA A 31 0.01 -1.03 -9.60
CA ALA A 31 0.44 -2.42 -9.48
C ALA A 31 1.51 -2.61 -8.39
N SER A 32 2.41 -1.64 -8.20
CA SER A 32 3.39 -1.63 -7.11
C SER A 32 2.70 -1.55 -5.75
N VAL A 33 1.73 -0.63 -5.60
CA VAL A 33 0.94 -0.48 -4.36
C VAL A 33 0.12 -1.74 -4.06
N SER A 34 -0.53 -2.30 -5.08
CA SER A 34 -1.26 -3.56 -4.94
C SER A 34 -0.33 -4.69 -4.49
N LYS A 35 0.85 -4.83 -5.11
CA LYS A 35 1.87 -5.80 -4.69
C LYS A 35 2.39 -5.56 -3.28
N TRP A 36 2.46 -4.32 -2.81
CA TRP A 36 2.84 -4.06 -1.42
C TRP A 36 1.72 -4.50 -0.48
N GLU A 37 0.47 -4.11 -0.74
CA GLU A 37 -0.66 -4.45 0.13
C GLU A 37 -1.02 -5.95 0.11
N THR A 38 -0.76 -6.66 -0.99
CA THR A 38 -1.04 -8.11 -1.12
C THR A 38 0.19 -9.01 -0.97
N GLY A 39 1.39 -8.47 -1.18
CA GLY A 39 2.64 -9.23 -1.21
C GLY A 39 3.22 -9.44 0.19
N VAL A 40 3.00 -10.67 0.67
CA VAL A 40 3.67 -11.32 1.80
C VAL A 40 3.15 -10.93 3.18
N SER A 41 1.86 -11.20 3.40
CA SER A 41 1.45 -11.89 4.63
C SER A 41 1.70 -13.39 4.42
N HIS A 42 2.96 -13.82 4.50
CA HIS A 42 3.25 -15.24 4.75
C HIS A 42 3.99 -15.31 6.07
N SER A 43 3.25 -15.83 7.06
CA SER A 43 3.69 -16.28 8.38
C SER A 43 4.90 -17.20 8.31
#